data_AF-A0A1L5KTW8-F1
#
_entry.id   AF-A0A1L5KTW8-F1
#
_cell.length_a   1.000
_cell.length_b   1.000
_cell.length_c   1.000
_cell.angle_alpha   90.00
_cell.angle_beta   90.00
_cell.angle_gamma   90.00
#
_symmetry.space_group_name_H-M   'P 1'
#
loop_
_entity.id
_entity.type
_entity.pdbx_description
1 polymer ?
#
loop_
_entity_poly.entity_id
_entity_poly.type
_entity_poly.pdbx_seq_one_letter_code
_entity_poly.pdbx_strand_id
1 'polypeptide(L)'
;MKIKAIIVSALILCCISAVIMYTNAAQPKNESKMITEAIQGKNTPQLIKALISRMKEQLDVNDDDFPELIKEVENYAAECKEPASTAVLHSMVAEMYNQYYTMNRWKINQRTDLAGYVPEDIREWTSNLFTNKIKEELTASLQPAKLLQETPVSDFKAILETGKDTPALRPTLYDFLAFRALDIAPSTEIYEELIAYLNTQPDKKAAMLANLDYLRFKYTTRYSEQARNNYTSALDSLLAIYGNKDYSVEIIAAKL
;
A
#
# COMPACT_ATOMS: atom_id res chain seq x y z
N MET A 1 6.19 -25.49 -4.87
CA MET A 1 5.83 -24.55 -5.95
C MET A 1 5.70 -23.16 -5.33
N LYS A 2 6.49 -22.18 -5.77
CA LYS A 2 6.49 -20.82 -5.22
C LYS A 2 5.21 -20.12 -5.67
N ILE A 3 4.22 -20.01 -4.77
CA ILE A 3 3.10 -19.10 -4.99
C ILE A 3 3.71 -17.71 -4.95
N LYS A 4 3.87 -17.11 -6.14
CA LYS A 4 3.88 -15.67 -6.26
C LYS A 4 2.56 -15.26 -5.62
N ALA A 5 2.63 -14.79 -4.37
CA ALA A 5 1.58 -13.97 -3.79
C ALA A 5 1.12 -13.06 -4.91
N ILE A 6 -0.18 -12.98 -5.16
CA ILE A 6 -0.78 -12.13 -6.19
C ILE A 6 -0.05 -10.79 -6.09
N ILE A 7 0.86 -10.59 -7.04
CA ILE A 7 1.62 -9.37 -7.17
C ILE A 7 0.55 -8.44 -7.67
N VAL A 8 -0.15 -7.76 -6.76
CA VAL A 8 -0.57 -6.40 -7.06
C VAL A 8 0.73 -5.77 -7.49
N SER A 9 0.80 -5.42 -8.76
CA SER A 9 1.95 -4.84 -9.41
C SER A 9 2.57 -3.84 -8.44
N ALA A 10 3.62 -4.29 -7.75
CA ALA A 10 4.59 -3.45 -7.12
C ALA A 10 5.31 -2.81 -8.29
N LEU A 11 4.65 -1.80 -8.90
CA LEU A 11 5.06 -1.16 -10.13
C LEU A 11 6.31 -0.30 -9.94
N ILE A 12 7.01 -0.45 -8.81
CA ILE A 12 8.26 0.22 -8.50
C ILE A 12 9.31 -0.75 -7.95
N LEU A 13 8.94 -1.95 -7.46
CA LEU A 13 9.94 -2.90 -6.93
C LEU A 13 10.60 -3.80 -7.99
N CYS A 14 10.18 -3.71 -9.26
CA CYS A 14 10.78 -4.47 -10.38
C CYS A 14 11.58 -3.62 -11.39
N CYS A 15 11.83 -2.33 -11.14
CA CYS A 15 12.59 -1.51 -12.11
C CYS A 15 14.10 -1.83 -12.19
N ILE A 16 14.63 -2.77 -11.41
CA ILE A 16 16.06 -3.14 -11.49
C ILE A 16 16.32 -4.42 -12.32
N SER A 17 15.31 -5.14 -12.84
CA SER A 17 15.60 -6.33 -13.67
C SER A 17 14.59 -6.68 -14.75
N ALA A 18 14.23 -5.73 -15.63
CA ALA A 18 13.69 -6.03 -16.97
C ALA A 18 13.80 -4.85 -17.97
N VAL A 19 15.03 -4.50 -18.36
CA VAL A 19 15.50 -4.46 -19.77
C VAL A 19 14.44 -4.20 -20.89
N ILE A 20 14.59 -3.03 -21.54
CA ILE A 20 14.58 -2.79 -23.02
C ILE A 20 13.23 -2.63 -23.80
N MET A 21 13.15 -1.47 -24.47
CA MET A 21 12.25 -0.99 -25.54
C MET A 21 10.82 -0.58 -25.14
N TYR A 22 10.54 0.73 -25.10
CA TYR A 22 9.91 1.46 -26.21
C TYR A 22 10.22 2.96 -26.09
N THR A 23 10.71 3.53 -27.18
CA THR A 23 10.84 4.99 -27.37
C THR A 23 9.47 5.62 -27.58
N ASN A 24 9.21 6.73 -26.88
CA ASN A 24 8.80 7.98 -27.53
C ASN A 24 9.01 9.14 -26.57
N ALA A 25 10.01 9.95 -26.89
CA ALA A 25 10.19 11.27 -26.34
C ALA A 25 9.01 12.19 -26.72
N ALA A 26 8.68 13.10 -25.80
CA ALA A 26 7.70 14.20 -25.84
C ALA A 26 6.28 13.90 -25.29
N GLN A 27 6.12 14.04 -23.96
CA GLN A 27 4.81 14.26 -23.29
C GLN A 27 4.70 15.46 -22.30
N PRO A 28 5.70 16.34 -22.05
CA PRO A 28 5.59 17.28 -20.91
C PRO A 28 4.47 18.34 -21.04
N LYS A 29 4.08 18.69 -22.27
CA LYS A 29 3.08 19.74 -22.54
C LYS A 29 1.63 19.26 -22.45
N ASN A 30 1.38 17.96 -22.63
CA ASN A 30 0.04 17.39 -22.56
C ASN A 30 -0.31 16.99 -21.12
N GLU A 31 0.67 16.50 -20.35
CA GLU A 31 0.47 16.09 -18.95
C GLU A 31 0.26 17.25 -18.00
N SER A 32 1.04 18.34 -18.12
CA SER A 32 0.83 19.57 -17.35
C SER A 32 -0.56 20.17 -17.58
N LYS A 33 -1.05 20.12 -18.82
CA LYS A 33 -2.42 20.50 -19.18
C LYS A 33 -3.46 19.56 -18.58
N MET A 34 -3.25 18.25 -18.63
CA MET A 34 -4.14 17.24 -18.01
C MET A 34 -4.21 17.36 -16.49
N ILE A 35 -3.09 17.64 -15.81
CA ILE A 35 -3.05 17.92 -14.37
C ILE A 35 -3.85 19.19 -14.07
N THR A 36 -3.62 20.27 -14.81
CA THR A 36 -4.36 21.53 -14.67
C THR A 36 -5.87 21.34 -14.89
N GLU A 37 -6.26 20.58 -15.92
CA GLU A 37 -7.66 20.27 -16.23
C GLU A 37 -8.28 19.29 -15.22
N ALA A 38 -7.51 18.36 -14.65
CA ALA A 38 -7.99 17.44 -13.61
C ALA A 38 -8.22 18.17 -12.27
N ILE A 39 -7.35 19.12 -11.92
CA ILE A 39 -7.54 20.04 -10.79
C ILE A 39 -8.79 20.90 -11.00
N GLN A 40 -8.97 21.45 -12.21
CA GLN A 40 -10.12 22.30 -12.54
C GLN A 40 -11.43 21.51 -12.67
N GLY A 41 -11.36 20.28 -13.18
CA GLY A 41 -12.50 19.41 -13.49
C GLY A 41 -12.92 18.47 -12.38
N LYS A 42 -12.22 18.48 -11.23
CA LYS A 42 -12.43 17.57 -10.09
C LYS A 42 -12.39 16.09 -10.48
N ASN A 43 -11.57 15.74 -11.46
CA ASN A 43 -11.49 14.39 -11.96
C ASN A 43 -10.32 13.64 -11.31
N THR A 44 -10.50 13.29 -10.04
CA THR A 44 -9.45 12.69 -9.20
C THR A 44 -8.80 11.46 -9.84
N PRO A 45 -9.52 10.56 -10.53
CA PRO A 45 -8.86 9.45 -11.22
C PRO A 45 -7.83 9.91 -12.28
N GLN A 46 -8.16 10.88 -13.13
CA GLN A 46 -7.23 11.39 -14.13
C GLN A 46 -6.03 12.08 -13.47
N LEU A 47 -6.27 12.82 -12.38
CA LEU A 47 -5.20 13.44 -11.59
C LEU A 47 -4.24 12.38 -11.03
N ILE A 48 -4.77 11.38 -10.32
CA ILE A 48 -3.96 10.31 -9.72
C ILE A 48 -3.17 9.57 -10.81
N LYS A 49 -3.77 9.28 -11.97
CA LYS A 49 -3.07 8.65 -13.10
C LYS A 49 -1.91 9.50 -13.61
N ALA A 50 -2.11 10.81 -13.75
CA ALA A 50 -1.06 11.72 -14.18
C ALA A 50 0.07 11.80 -13.15
N LEU A 51 -0.27 11.89 -11.86
CA LEU A 51 0.72 11.91 -10.77
C LEU A 51 1.52 10.61 -10.71
N ILE A 52 0.89 9.44 -10.88
CA ILE A 52 1.60 8.15 -10.95
C ILE A 52 2.55 8.10 -12.14
N SER A 53 2.13 8.62 -13.30
CA SER A 53 2.97 8.63 -14.51
C SER A 53 4.19 9.52 -14.30
N ARG A 54 3.98 10.74 -13.79
CA ARG A 54 5.06 11.67 -13.44
C ARG A 54 6.00 11.08 -12.38
N MET A 55 5.48 10.40 -11.36
CA MET A 55 6.31 9.70 -10.37
C MET A 55 7.22 8.68 -11.02
N LYS A 56 6.71 7.83 -11.93
CA LYS A 56 7.53 6.84 -12.64
C LYS A 56 8.62 7.50 -13.47
N GLU A 57 8.28 8.55 -14.21
CA GLU A 57 9.25 9.28 -15.03
C GLU A 57 10.36 9.94 -14.18
N GLN A 58 9.99 10.57 -13.07
CA GLN A 58 10.97 11.19 -12.17
C GLN A 58 11.93 10.14 -11.59
N LEU A 59 11.41 8.99 -11.14
CA LEU A 59 12.24 7.89 -10.64
C LEU A 59 13.18 7.29 -11.70
N ASP A 60 12.82 7.37 -12.99
CA ASP A 60 13.65 6.88 -14.09
C ASP A 60 14.72 7.89 -14.55
N VAL A 61 14.51 9.19 -14.32
CA VAL A 61 15.33 10.28 -14.88
C VAL A 61 16.20 10.97 -13.83
N ASN A 62 15.62 11.42 -12.72
CA ASN A 62 16.30 12.21 -11.69
C ASN A 62 15.59 12.07 -10.33
N ASP A 63 16.28 11.51 -9.34
CA ASP A 63 15.75 11.36 -7.99
C ASP A 63 15.79 12.66 -7.17
N ASP A 64 16.52 13.67 -7.62
CA ASP A 64 16.62 14.95 -6.91
C ASP A 64 15.28 15.69 -6.81
N ASP A 65 14.36 15.56 -7.78
CA ASP A 65 13.07 16.27 -7.78
C ASP A 65 11.94 15.49 -7.09
N PHE A 66 12.24 14.27 -6.59
CA PHE A 66 11.22 13.42 -5.96
C PHE A 66 10.62 14.02 -4.68
N PRO A 67 11.39 14.70 -3.79
CA PRO A 67 10.84 15.44 -2.65
C PRO A 67 9.77 16.47 -3.01
N GLU A 68 9.97 17.22 -4.08
CA GLU A 68 9.05 18.26 -4.54
C GLU A 68 7.75 17.63 -5.04
N LEU A 69 7.85 16.48 -5.72
CA LEU A 69 6.68 15.72 -6.14
C LEU A 69 5.90 15.16 -4.94
N ILE A 70 6.57 14.67 -3.89
CA ILE A 70 5.91 14.24 -2.65
C ILE A 70 5.08 15.39 -2.07
N LYS A 71 5.68 16.58 -1.92
CA LYS A 71 5.01 17.78 -1.41
C LYS A 71 3.82 18.20 -2.29
N GLU A 72 3.95 18.06 -3.61
CA GLU A 72 2.84 18.32 -4.54
C GLU A 72 1.65 17.39 -4.29
N VAL A 73 1.90 16.08 -4.15
CA VAL A 73 0.83 15.09 -3.89
C VAL A 73 0.21 15.28 -2.50
N GLU A 74 1.01 15.62 -1.48
CA GLU A 74 0.51 15.98 -0.15
C GLU A 74 -0.45 17.18 -0.21
N ASN A 75 -0.11 18.23 -0.96
CA ASN A 75 -0.99 19.39 -1.13
C ASN A 75 -2.31 18.99 -1.80
N TYR A 76 -2.27 18.12 -2.83
CA TYR A 76 -3.50 17.61 -3.42
C TYR A 76 -4.33 16.79 -2.44
N ALA A 77 -3.71 15.94 -1.61
CA ALA A 77 -4.41 15.19 -0.58
C ALA A 77 -5.13 16.13 0.40
N ALA A 78 -4.46 17.21 0.82
CA ALA A 78 -5.02 18.22 1.72
C ALA A 78 -6.16 19.05 1.11
N GLU A 79 -6.11 19.35 -0.19
CA GLU A 79 -7.12 20.14 -0.89
C GLU A 79 -8.30 19.30 -1.44
N CYS A 80 -8.11 17.98 -1.58
CA CYS A 80 -9.14 17.08 -2.08
C CYS A 80 -10.31 16.97 -1.11
N LYS A 81 -11.52 17.26 -1.61
CA LYS A 81 -12.76 17.27 -0.81
C LYS A 81 -13.53 15.95 -0.84
N GLU A 82 -13.11 15.02 -1.69
CA GLU A 82 -13.81 13.75 -1.89
C GLU A 82 -13.13 12.67 -1.03
N PRO A 83 -13.77 12.19 0.06
CA PRO A 83 -13.08 11.38 1.07
C PRO A 83 -12.43 10.10 0.54
N ALA A 84 -13.04 9.40 -0.42
CA ALA A 84 -12.48 8.16 -0.97
C ALA A 84 -11.23 8.45 -1.81
N SER A 85 -11.27 9.49 -2.64
CA SER A 85 -10.10 10.02 -3.35
C SER A 85 -8.99 10.48 -2.42
N THR A 86 -9.33 11.20 -1.34
CA THR A 86 -8.37 11.64 -0.33
C THR A 86 -7.66 10.45 0.32
N ALA A 87 -8.39 9.38 0.64
CA ALA A 87 -7.83 8.15 1.18
C ALA A 87 -6.83 7.48 0.19
N VAL A 88 -7.16 7.45 -1.11
CA VAL A 88 -6.24 6.94 -2.14
C VAL A 88 -4.98 7.82 -2.25
N LEU A 89 -5.13 9.14 -2.19
CA LEU A 89 -3.99 10.07 -2.21
C LEU A 89 -3.08 9.87 -1.00
N HIS A 90 -3.61 9.71 0.22
CA HIS A 90 -2.81 9.37 1.40
C HIS A 90 -2.07 8.04 1.24
N SER A 91 -2.69 7.01 0.65
CA SER A 91 -2.00 5.75 0.34
C SER A 91 -0.85 5.95 -0.66
N MET A 92 -1.03 6.83 -1.64
CA MET A 92 0.01 7.19 -2.60
C MET A 92 1.16 7.97 -1.94
N VAL A 93 0.86 8.94 -1.08
CA VAL A 93 1.86 9.71 -0.32
C VAL A 93 2.69 8.77 0.57
N ALA A 94 2.04 7.85 1.30
CA ALA A 94 2.73 6.84 2.11
C ALA A 94 3.69 5.98 1.28
N GLU A 95 3.26 5.53 0.09
CA GLU A 95 4.11 4.77 -0.83
C GLU A 95 5.32 5.61 -1.28
N MET A 96 5.12 6.88 -1.64
CA MET A 96 6.19 7.75 -2.09
C MET A 96 7.24 8.01 -0.99
N TYR A 97 6.80 8.27 0.25
CA TYR A 97 7.72 8.38 1.39
C TYR A 97 8.49 7.09 1.63
N ASN A 98 7.83 5.93 1.56
CA ASN A 98 8.48 4.63 1.71
C ASN A 98 9.50 4.34 0.60
N GLN A 99 9.21 4.75 -0.64
CA GLN A 99 10.14 4.65 -1.75
C GLN A 99 11.36 5.55 -1.53
N TYR A 100 11.14 6.82 -1.18
CA TYR A 100 12.24 7.76 -0.91
C TYR A 100 13.15 7.24 0.22
N TYR A 101 12.54 6.80 1.32
CA TYR A 101 13.24 6.20 2.45
C TYR A 101 14.03 4.95 2.03
N THR A 102 13.45 4.09 1.20
CA THR A 102 14.08 2.84 0.76
C THR A 102 15.27 3.10 -0.18
N MET A 103 15.13 4.02 -1.14
CA MET A 103 16.21 4.44 -2.03
C MET A 103 17.39 5.05 -1.26
N ASN A 104 17.10 5.84 -0.22
CA ASN A 104 18.09 6.56 0.57
C ASN A 104 18.45 5.87 1.89
N ARG A 105 18.02 4.62 2.08
CA ARG A 105 18.01 3.92 3.38
C ARG A 105 19.38 3.90 4.05
N TRP A 106 20.43 3.65 3.27
CA TRP A 106 21.80 3.56 3.80
C TRP A 106 22.24 4.89 4.43
N LYS A 107 21.97 6.02 3.77
CA LYS A 107 22.33 7.36 4.26
C LYS A 107 21.44 7.78 5.43
N ILE A 108 20.14 7.53 5.34
CA ILE A 108 19.17 7.93 6.37
C ILE A 108 19.42 7.18 7.68
N ASN A 109 19.68 5.86 7.62
CA ASN A 109 19.88 5.04 8.81
C ASN A 109 21.21 5.29 9.53
N GLN A 110 22.10 6.11 8.96
CA GLN A 110 23.32 6.58 9.64
C GLN A 110 23.08 7.84 10.47
N ARG A 111 21.91 8.46 10.37
CA ARG A 111 21.59 9.70 11.10
C ARG A 111 21.08 9.36 12.50
N THR A 112 21.38 10.24 13.45
CA THR A 112 20.79 10.18 14.79
C THR A 112 19.36 10.68 14.75
N ASP A 113 18.43 9.91 15.32
CA ASP A 113 17.01 10.29 15.39
C ASP A 113 16.80 11.71 15.95
N LEU A 114 15.95 12.48 15.28
CA LEU A 114 15.51 13.80 15.72
C LEU A 114 14.25 13.69 16.58
N ALA A 115 14.17 14.52 17.63
CA ALA A 115 13.01 14.62 18.50
C ALA A 115 12.63 16.09 18.71
N GLY A 116 11.32 16.38 18.71
CA GLY A 116 10.78 17.73 18.99
C GLY A 116 10.82 18.72 17.82
N TYR A 117 11.33 18.34 16.66
CA TYR A 117 11.32 19.14 15.43
C TYR A 117 11.36 18.24 14.19
N VAL A 118 10.69 18.66 13.12
CA VAL A 118 10.68 18.00 11.81
C VAL A 118 11.21 19.02 10.80
N PRO A 119 12.38 18.78 10.15
CA PRO A 119 12.88 19.65 9.10
C PRO A 119 11.88 19.80 7.94
N GLU A 120 11.86 20.96 7.28
CA GLU A 120 11.00 21.14 6.09
C GLU A 120 11.49 20.31 4.90
N ASP A 121 12.82 20.23 4.70
CA ASP A 121 13.39 19.40 3.64
C ASP A 121 13.49 17.94 4.08
N ILE A 122 12.76 17.05 3.39
CA ILE A 122 12.79 15.61 3.67
C ILE A 122 14.18 15.00 3.45
N ARG A 123 15.06 15.68 2.69
CA ARG A 123 16.46 15.27 2.54
C ARG A 123 17.23 15.30 3.85
N GLU A 124 16.75 16.04 4.86
CA GLU A 124 17.35 16.12 6.21
C GLU A 124 16.74 15.12 7.20
N TRP A 125 15.66 14.42 6.83
CA TRP A 125 14.92 13.58 7.77
C TRP A 125 15.69 12.35 8.25
N THR A 126 15.39 11.94 9.47
CA THR A 126 15.90 10.72 10.12
C THR A 126 14.93 9.56 9.96
N SER A 127 15.39 8.34 10.24
CA SER A 127 14.58 7.12 10.09
C SER A 127 13.26 7.17 10.86
N ASN A 128 13.27 7.70 12.08
CA ASN A 128 12.06 7.82 12.89
C ASN A 128 11.04 8.81 12.28
N LEU A 129 11.48 9.88 11.61
CA LEU A 129 10.59 10.84 10.95
C LEU A 129 9.88 10.20 9.74
N PHE A 130 10.61 9.47 8.89
CA PHE A 130 10.00 8.69 7.81
C PHE A 130 9.02 7.65 8.35
N THR A 131 9.40 6.91 9.39
CA THR A 131 8.54 5.89 10.00
C THR A 131 7.23 6.50 10.51
N ASN A 132 7.31 7.64 11.19
CA ASN A 132 6.13 8.33 11.73
C ASN A 132 5.24 8.87 10.61
N LYS A 133 5.82 9.53 9.60
CA LYS A 133 5.05 10.09 8.49
C LYS A 133 4.39 9.01 7.65
N ILE A 134 5.08 7.91 7.33
CA ILE A 134 4.48 6.77 6.63
C ILE A 134 3.31 6.23 7.45
N LYS A 135 3.47 6.06 8.77
CA LYS A 135 2.37 5.58 9.64
C LYS A 135 1.17 6.55 9.66
N GLU A 136 1.42 7.86 9.70
CA GLU A 136 0.39 8.90 9.65
C GLU A 136 -0.42 8.81 8.35
N GLU A 137 0.26 8.79 7.21
CA GLU A 137 -0.35 8.72 5.89
C GLU A 137 -1.11 7.39 5.68
N LEU A 138 -0.56 6.27 6.13
CA LEU A 138 -1.27 4.99 6.09
C LEU A 138 -2.52 5.00 6.96
N THR A 139 -2.46 5.62 8.14
CA THR A 139 -3.63 5.75 9.02
C THR A 139 -4.70 6.63 8.36
N ALA A 140 -4.30 7.75 7.76
CA ALA A 140 -5.19 8.64 7.02
C ALA A 140 -5.82 7.94 5.80
N SER A 141 -5.05 7.07 5.12
CA SER A 141 -5.54 6.29 3.97
C SER A 141 -6.65 5.28 4.31
N LEU A 142 -6.85 4.98 5.60
CA LEU A 142 -7.89 4.07 6.07
C LEU A 142 -9.09 4.81 6.68
N GLN A 143 -9.16 6.14 6.52
CA GLN A 143 -10.23 6.97 7.04
C GLN A 143 -10.96 7.77 5.94
N PRO A 144 -12.30 7.98 6.07
CA PRO A 144 -13.19 7.44 7.10
C PRO A 144 -13.56 5.97 6.82
N ALA A 145 -13.23 5.06 7.74
CA ALA A 145 -13.32 3.62 7.51
C ALA A 145 -14.70 3.15 6.99
N LYS A 146 -15.80 3.63 7.59
CA LYS A 146 -17.16 3.25 7.19
C LYS A 146 -17.46 3.60 5.72
N LEU A 147 -17.09 4.81 5.29
CA LEU A 147 -17.29 5.25 3.92
C LEU A 147 -16.50 4.37 2.95
N LEU A 148 -15.24 4.07 3.28
CA LEU A 148 -14.37 3.24 2.44
C LEU A 148 -14.86 1.79 2.36
N GLN A 149 -15.46 1.26 3.43
CA GLN A 149 -16.07 -0.08 3.47
C GLN A 149 -17.37 -0.17 2.67
N GLU A 150 -18.04 0.95 2.41
CA GLU A 150 -19.24 1.04 1.59
C GLU A 150 -18.92 1.41 0.12
N THR A 151 -17.66 1.79 -0.16
CA THR A 151 -17.21 2.22 -1.49
C THR A 151 -16.66 1.02 -2.28
N PRO A 152 -17.28 0.63 -3.40
CA PRO A 152 -16.74 -0.44 -4.26
C PRO A 152 -15.38 -0.07 -4.85
N VAL A 153 -14.42 -0.99 -4.81
CA VAL A 153 -13.09 -0.75 -5.42
C VAL A 153 -13.18 -0.50 -6.93
N SER A 154 -14.24 -1.02 -7.57
CA SER A 154 -14.50 -0.85 -9.00
C SER A 154 -14.72 0.60 -9.43
N ASP A 155 -15.12 1.47 -8.50
CA ASP A 155 -15.33 2.90 -8.79
C ASP A 155 -13.99 3.58 -9.12
N PHE A 156 -12.88 3.00 -8.66
CA PHE A 156 -11.52 3.47 -8.90
C PHE A 156 -10.77 2.68 -9.99
N LYS A 157 -11.46 1.86 -10.80
CA LYS A 157 -10.85 1.02 -11.86
C LYS A 157 -10.03 1.80 -12.91
N ALA A 158 -10.27 3.11 -13.04
CA ALA A 158 -9.53 3.96 -13.97
C ALA A 158 -8.08 4.22 -13.52
N ILE A 159 -7.79 4.02 -12.23
CA ILE A 159 -6.48 4.27 -11.61
C ILE A 159 -5.91 3.07 -10.85
N LEU A 160 -6.76 2.14 -10.43
CA LEU A 160 -6.34 0.93 -9.74
C LEU A 160 -6.27 -0.24 -10.73
N GLU A 161 -5.07 -0.77 -10.93
CA GLU A 161 -4.91 -2.08 -11.54
C GLU A 161 -5.30 -3.13 -10.49
N THR A 162 -6.44 -3.77 -10.71
CA THR A 162 -6.92 -4.85 -9.84
C THR A 162 -6.57 -6.20 -10.46
N GLY A 163 -6.05 -7.11 -9.64
CA GLY A 163 -5.80 -8.48 -10.05
C GLY A 163 -7.11 -9.21 -10.35
N LYS A 164 -7.05 -10.32 -11.09
CA LYS A 164 -8.25 -11.08 -11.48
C LYS A 164 -9.12 -11.52 -10.29
N ASP A 165 -8.49 -11.78 -9.14
CA ASP A 165 -9.17 -12.24 -7.92
C ASP A 165 -9.60 -11.09 -6.99
N THR A 166 -9.21 -9.84 -7.29
CA THR A 166 -9.52 -8.67 -6.45
C THR A 166 -11.03 -8.48 -6.23
N PRO A 167 -11.93 -8.61 -7.22
CA PRO A 167 -13.36 -8.44 -6.97
C PRO A 167 -13.94 -9.41 -5.93
N ALA A 168 -13.35 -10.60 -5.78
CA ALA A 168 -13.79 -11.60 -4.79
C ALA A 168 -13.10 -11.43 -3.44
N LEU A 169 -11.82 -11.07 -3.41
CA LEU A 169 -11.02 -11.02 -2.19
C LEU A 169 -10.94 -9.63 -1.55
N ARG A 170 -11.19 -8.59 -2.33
CA ARG A 170 -11.02 -7.18 -1.98
C ARG A 170 -12.09 -6.32 -2.68
N PRO A 171 -13.38 -6.52 -2.36
CA PRO A 171 -14.47 -5.85 -3.07
C PRO A 171 -14.56 -4.34 -2.80
N THR A 172 -13.97 -3.85 -1.70
CA THR A 172 -14.17 -2.47 -1.24
C THR A 172 -12.89 -1.66 -1.29
N LEU A 173 -13.02 -0.33 -1.24
CA LEU A 173 -11.84 0.52 -1.18
C LEU A 173 -11.08 0.33 0.14
N TYR A 174 -11.78 0.06 1.24
CA TYR A 174 -11.15 -0.15 2.55
C TYR A 174 -10.21 -1.36 2.56
N ASP A 175 -10.68 -2.55 2.16
CA ASP A 175 -9.83 -3.74 2.16
C ASP A 175 -8.65 -3.60 1.18
N PHE A 176 -8.87 -2.98 0.01
CA PHE A 176 -7.82 -2.68 -0.95
C PHE A 176 -6.72 -1.80 -0.34
N LEU A 177 -7.10 -0.69 0.30
CA LEU A 177 -6.16 0.24 0.92
C LEU A 177 -5.49 -0.37 2.16
N ALA A 178 -6.21 -1.17 2.96
CA ALA A 178 -5.64 -1.86 4.12
C ALA A 178 -4.57 -2.87 3.71
N PHE A 179 -4.80 -3.66 2.67
CA PHE A 179 -3.77 -4.55 2.14
C PHE A 179 -2.56 -3.77 1.60
N ARG A 180 -2.77 -2.66 0.88
CA ARG A 180 -1.67 -1.78 0.46
C ARG A 180 -0.89 -1.23 1.65
N ALA A 181 -1.58 -0.82 2.71
CA ALA A 181 -0.93 -0.32 3.91
C ALA A 181 -0.06 -1.40 4.58
N LEU A 182 -0.54 -2.65 4.62
CA LEU A 182 0.22 -3.80 5.11
C LEU A 182 1.42 -4.15 4.22
N ASP A 183 1.32 -3.98 2.90
CA ASP A 183 2.45 -4.15 1.97
C ASP A 183 3.55 -3.09 2.20
N ILE A 184 3.16 -1.87 2.61
CA ILE A 184 4.09 -0.75 2.86
C ILE A 184 4.72 -0.86 4.26
N ALA A 185 3.89 -0.95 5.30
CA ALA A 185 4.32 -1.03 6.69
C ALA A 185 3.34 -1.92 7.49
N PRO A 186 3.61 -3.24 7.58
CA PRO A 186 2.72 -4.15 8.29
C PRO A 186 2.66 -3.82 9.79
N SER A 187 1.45 -3.80 10.33
CA SER A 187 1.21 -3.52 11.75
C SER A 187 0.10 -4.40 12.30
N THR A 188 0.19 -4.70 13.59
CA THR A 188 -0.83 -5.46 14.31
C THR A 188 -2.19 -4.76 14.22
N GLU A 189 -2.21 -3.44 14.39
CA GLU A 189 -3.41 -2.63 14.41
C GLU A 189 -4.18 -2.73 13.08
N ILE A 190 -3.49 -2.60 11.95
CA ILE A 190 -4.14 -2.69 10.62
C ILE A 190 -4.63 -4.11 10.35
N TYR A 191 -3.86 -5.14 10.72
CA TYR A 191 -4.32 -6.52 10.59
C TYR A 191 -5.60 -6.79 11.39
N GLU A 192 -5.65 -6.33 12.64
CA GLU A 192 -6.79 -6.56 13.53
C GLU A 192 -8.06 -5.86 13.03
N GLU A 193 -7.94 -4.60 12.59
CA GLU A 193 -9.07 -3.86 12.02
C GLU A 193 -9.54 -4.47 10.69
N LEU A 194 -8.61 -4.82 9.79
CA LEU A 194 -8.92 -5.47 8.52
C LEU A 194 -9.61 -6.82 8.73
N ILE A 195 -9.08 -7.67 9.60
CA ILE A 195 -9.66 -8.98 9.90
C ILE A 195 -11.04 -8.82 10.55
N ALA A 196 -11.22 -7.86 11.46
CA ALA A 196 -12.52 -7.57 12.05
C ALA A 196 -13.55 -7.20 10.97
N TYR A 197 -13.18 -6.33 10.02
CA TYR A 197 -14.02 -5.99 8.88
C TYR A 197 -14.31 -7.20 7.98
N LEU A 198 -13.29 -7.94 7.54
CA LEU A 198 -13.46 -9.10 6.64
C LEU A 198 -14.31 -10.20 7.28
N ASN A 199 -14.27 -10.33 8.61
CA ASN A 199 -15.15 -11.25 9.33
C ASN A 199 -16.63 -10.86 9.28
N THR A 200 -16.98 -9.62 8.93
CA THR A 200 -18.37 -9.22 8.67
C THR A 200 -18.85 -9.62 7.27
N GLN A 201 -17.94 -9.86 6.33
CA GLN A 201 -18.27 -10.18 4.94
C GLN A 201 -18.79 -11.61 4.80
N PRO A 202 -19.70 -11.88 3.83
CA PRO A 202 -20.28 -13.22 3.65
C PRO A 202 -19.24 -14.26 3.21
N ASP A 203 -18.33 -13.89 2.31
CA ASP A 203 -17.20 -14.73 1.92
C ASP A 203 -16.09 -14.66 2.97
N LYS A 204 -15.77 -15.80 3.59
CA LYS A 204 -14.74 -15.91 4.63
C LYS A 204 -13.36 -16.20 4.07
N LYS A 205 -13.20 -16.38 2.76
CA LYS A 205 -11.90 -16.65 2.13
C LYS A 205 -10.91 -15.52 2.37
N ALA A 206 -11.33 -14.27 2.16
CA ALA A 206 -10.49 -13.09 2.40
C ALA A 206 -10.06 -12.99 3.88
N ALA A 207 -11.01 -13.19 4.80
CA ALA A 207 -10.73 -13.18 6.25
C ALA A 207 -9.73 -14.29 6.63
N MET A 208 -9.89 -15.50 6.09
CA MET A 208 -8.98 -16.62 6.31
C MET A 208 -7.57 -16.28 5.83
N LEU A 209 -7.42 -15.76 4.60
CA LEU A 209 -6.13 -15.39 4.03
C LEU A 209 -5.45 -14.27 4.84
N ALA A 210 -6.20 -13.25 5.27
CA ALA A 210 -5.68 -12.20 6.13
C ALA A 210 -5.21 -12.74 7.49
N ASN A 211 -5.93 -13.71 8.07
CA ASN A 211 -5.50 -14.38 9.30
C ASN A 211 -4.19 -15.16 9.08
N LEU A 212 -4.03 -15.89 7.97
CA LEU A 212 -2.79 -16.58 7.66
C LEU A 212 -1.61 -15.62 7.55
N ASP A 213 -1.79 -14.51 6.84
CA ASP A 213 -0.77 -13.50 6.67
C ASP A 213 -0.39 -12.83 8.01
N TYR A 214 -1.38 -12.49 8.84
CA TYR A 214 -1.16 -11.95 10.18
C TYR A 214 -0.42 -12.92 11.10
N LEU A 215 -0.77 -14.21 11.06
CA LEU A 215 -0.06 -15.25 11.82
C LEU A 215 1.40 -15.33 11.38
N ARG A 216 1.66 -15.25 10.08
CA ARG A 216 3.01 -15.25 9.52
C ARG A 216 3.79 -14.02 9.99
N PHE A 217 3.20 -12.83 9.90
CA PHE A 217 3.78 -11.59 10.39
C PHE A 217 4.19 -11.67 11.87
N LYS A 218 3.30 -12.17 12.74
CA LYS A 218 3.60 -12.37 14.17
C LYS A 218 4.72 -13.37 14.42
N TYR A 219 4.77 -14.44 13.62
CA TYR A 219 5.80 -15.46 13.73
C TYR A 219 7.18 -14.92 13.31
N THR A 220 7.26 -14.20 12.18
CA THR A 220 8.53 -13.71 11.64
C THR A 220 9.12 -12.55 12.44
N THR A 221 8.29 -11.72 13.07
CA THR A 221 8.75 -10.57 13.87
C THR A 221 9.31 -10.96 15.24
N ARG A 222 8.91 -12.11 15.79
CA ARG A 222 9.32 -12.59 17.12
C ARG A 222 9.68 -14.08 17.11
N TYR A 223 10.56 -14.47 16.19
CA TYR A 223 10.96 -15.86 16.05
C TYR A 223 11.45 -16.45 17.38
N SER A 224 10.71 -17.43 17.87
CA SER A 224 11.00 -18.18 19.10
C SER A 224 10.27 -19.52 19.03
N GLU A 225 10.69 -20.49 19.85
CA GLU A 225 10.01 -21.77 19.95
C GLU A 225 8.53 -21.59 20.38
N GLN A 226 8.28 -20.69 21.34
CA GLN A 226 6.92 -20.33 21.74
C GLN A 226 6.12 -19.73 20.56
N ALA A 227 6.71 -18.84 19.76
CA ALA A 227 6.04 -18.28 18.60
C ALA A 227 5.73 -19.35 17.54
N ARG A 228 6.62 -20.33 17.35
CA ARG A 228 6.38 -21.49 16.46
C ARG A 228 5.21 -22.35 16.95
N ASN A 229 5.15 -22.63 18.24
CA ASN A 229 4.07 -23.42 18.85
C ASN A 229 2.72 -22.70 18.72
N ASN A 230 2.70 -21.40 19.01
CA ASN A 230 1.52 -20.55 18.84
C ASN A 230 1.06 -20.51 17.37
N TYR A 231 1.99 -20.33 16.43
CA TYR A 231 1.71 -20.32 15.00
C TYR A 231 1.10 -21.66 14.54
N THR A 232 1.71 -22.78 14.92
CA THR A 232 1.22 -24.13 14.55
C THR A 232 -0.18 -24.38 15.10
N SER A 233 -0.41 -24.04 16.38
CA SER A 233 -1.71 -24.21 17.04
C SER A 233 -2.80 -23.34 16.41
N ALA A 234 -2.44 -22.14 15.96
CA ALA A 234 -3.36 -21.26 15.23
C ALA A 234 -3.71 -21.83 13.84
N LEU A 235 -2.74 -22.42 13.12
CA LEU A 235 -3.02 -23.11 11.85
C LEU A 235 -3.92 -24.34 12.05
N ASP A 236 -3.75 -25.10 13.13
CA ASP A 236 -4.67 -26.20 13.49
C ASP A 236 -6.10 -25.68 13.71
N SER A 237 -6.23 -24.57 14.43
CA SER A 237 -7.53 -23.93 14.69
C SER A 237 -8.19 -23.46 13.39
N LEU A 238 -7.42 -22.87 12.48
CA LEU A 238 -7.94 -22.47 11.16
C LEU A 238 -8.36 -23.68 10.31
N LEU A 239 -7.61 -24.79 10.34
CA LEU A 239 -8.01 -26.03 9.65
C LEU A 239 -9.29 -26.64 10.23
N ALA A 240 -9.49 -26.56 11.55
CA ALA A 240 -10.73 -27.04 12.16
C ALA A 240 -11.96 -26.27 11.67
N ILE A 241 -11.82 -24.97 11.37
CA ILE A 241 -12.90 -24.10 10.88
C ILE A 241 -13.08 -24.22 9.36
N TYR A 242 -11.98 -24.23 8.61
CA TYR A 242 -12.00 -24.10 7.15
C TYR A 242 -11.61 -25.37 6.40
N GLY A 243 -11.34 -26.48 7.07
CA GLY A 243 -10.77 -27.70 6.47
C GLY A 243 -11.62 -28.36 5.38
N ASN A 244 -12.91 -28.05 5.31
CA ASN A 244 -13.81 -28.52 4.25
C ASN A 244 -13.97 -27.53 3.09
N LYS A 245 -13.25 -26.40 3.11
CA LYS A 245 -13.29 -25.37 2.07
C LYS A 245 -12.20 -25.62 1.03
N ASP A 246 -12.45 -25.21 -0.20
CA ASP A 246 -11.51 -25.29 -1.33
C ASP A 246 -10.20 -24.53 -1.06
N TYR A 247 -10.27 -23.43 -0.32
CA TYR A 247 -9.11 -22.64 0.08
C TYR A 247 -8.34 -23.16 1.31
N SER A 248 -8.74 -24.29 1.91
CA SER A 248 -8.00 -24.92 3.03
C SER A 248 -6.57 -25.31 2.67
N VAL A 249 -6.30 -25.54 1.38
CA VAL A 249 -4.97 -25.85 0.84
C VAL A 249 -3.92 -24.80 1.20
N GLU A 250 -4.31 -23.53 1.35
CA GLU A 250 -3.40 -22.44 1.74
C GLU A 250 -2.94 -22.60 3.20
N ILE A 251 -3.84 -23.07 4.08
CA ILE A 251 -3.51 -23.34 5.49
C ILE A 251 -2.58 -24.55 5.59
N ILE A 252 -2.81 -25.57 4.76
CA ILE A 252 -1.94 -26.75 4.67
C ILE A 252 -0.55 -26.34 4.16
N ALA A 253 -0.48 -25.52 3.11
CA ALA A 253 0.78 -25.02 2.57
C ALA A 253 1.56 -24.19 3.60
N ALA A 254 0.89 -23.41 4.45
CA ALA A 254 1.51 -22.61 5.51
C ALA A 254 2.14 -23.43 6.65
N LYS A 255 1.85 -24.74 6.74
CA LYS A 255 2.45 -25.69 7.68
C LYS A 255 3.73 -26.36 7.16
N LEU A 256 3.93 -26.39 5.84
CA LEU A 256 5.08 -27.02 5.18
C LEU A 256 6.31 -26.11 5.24
#